data_AF-A0A2D6GI02-F1
#
_entry.id   AF-A0A2D6GI02-F1
#
_cell.length_a   1.000
_cell.length_b   1.000
_cell.length_c   1.000
_cell.angle_alpha   90.00
_cell.angle_beta   90.00
_cell.angle_gamma   90.00
#
_symmetry.space_group_name_H-M   'P 1'
#
loop_
_entity.id
_entity.type
_entity.pdbx_description
1 polymer ?
#
loop_
_entity_poly.entity_id
_entity_poly.type
_entity_poly.pdbx_seq_one_letter_code
_entity_poly.pdbx_strand_id
1 'polypeptide(L)'
;MDSTVAFTIIGCVLGFVGIMFNLIPKQINQKLMGDLTEEASQVSAGFRVILGSLGITLCIVTLSCRNFPPGEAQTLLYALGTGFCLIIVVFISIKIRGFGEIPIPPAIMFAILAAIAFYTASGLVVE
;
A
#
# COMPACT_ATOMS: atom_id res chain seq x y z
N MET A 1 -1.28 -19.64 5.50
CA MET A 1 -1.92 -18.71 6.47
C MET A 1 -3.40 -18.62 6.12
N ASP A 2 -4.28 -18.41 7.08
CA ASP A 2 -5.70 -18.19 6.82
C ASP A 2 -5.92 -16.88 6.02
N SER A 3 -6.80 -16.89 5.02
CA SER A 3 -7.07 -15.72 4.17
C SER A 3 -7.68 -14.56 4.94
N THR A 4 -8.51 -14.83 5.95
CA THR A 4 -9.09 -13.81 6.83
C THR A 4 -8.00 -13.05 7.55
N VAL A 5 -6.98 -13.77 8.05
CA VAL A 5 -5.83 -13.18 8.74
C VAL A 5 -5.00 -12.34 7.75
N ALA A 6 -4.76 -12.85 6.54
CA ALA A 6 -4.04 -12.11 5.49
C ALA A 6 -4.72 -10.78 5.16
N PHE A 7 -6.02 -10.82 4.86
CA PHE A 7 -6.81 -9.63 4.54
C PHE A 7 -6.88 -8.65 5.71
N THR A 8 -6.96 -9.15 6.95
CA THR A 8 -6.94 -8.30 8.14
C THR A 8 -5.62 -7.57 8.27
N ILE A 9 -4.49 -8.28 8.14
CA ILE A 9 -3.15 -7.66 8.21
C ILE A 9 -2.98 -6.61 7.11
N ILE A 10 -3.28 -6.98 5.86
CA ILE A 10 -3.17 -6.07 4.71
C ILE A 10 -4.05 -4.83 4.94
N GLY A 11 -5.31 -5.04 5.32
CA GLY A 11 -6.26 -3.94 5.55
C GLY A 11 -5.82 -3.01 6.67
N CYS A 12 -5.44 -3.55 7.83
CA CYS A 12 -4.98 -2.74 8.96
C CYS A 12 -3.74 -1.91 8.61
N VAL A 13 -2.75 -2.48 7.90
CA VAL A 13 -1.55 -1.76 7.49
C VAL A 13 -1.88 -0.64 6.50
N LEU A 14 -2.67 -0.92 5.47
CA LEU A 14 -3.09 0.09 4.48
C LEU A 14 -3.94 1.20 5.11
N GLY A 15 -4.84 0.83 6.04
CA GLY A 15 -5.67 1.77 6.78
C GLY A 15 -4.84 2.68 7.68
N PHE A 16 -3.88 2.12 8.43
CA PHE A 16 -2.98 2.89 9.28
C PHE A 16 -2.17 3.90 8.47
N VAL A 17 -1.54 3.47 7.37
CA VAL A 17 -0.78 4.38 6.50
C VAL A 17 -1.67 5.44 5.87
N GLY A 18 -2.87 5.04 5.42
CA GLY A 18 -3.85 5.95 4.86
C GLY A 18 -4.29 7.05 5.82
N ILE A 19 -4.54 6.69 7.09
CA ILE A 19 -4.86 7.63 8.18
C ILE A 19 -3.67 8.56 8.44
N MET A 20 -2.45 8.02 8.54
CA MET A 20 -1.25 8.84 8.75
C MET A 20 -1.03 9.86 7.63
N PHE A 21 -1.26 9.46 6.38
CA PHE A 21 -1.14 10.34 5.22
C PHE A 21 -2.21 11.44 5.19
N ASN A 22 -3.38 11.21 5.78
CA ASN A 22 -4.43 12.22 5.93
C ASN A 22 -4.15 13.17 7.10
N LEU A 23 -3.68 12.66 8.25
CA LEU A 23 -3.50 13.46 9.47
C LEU A 23 -2.24 14.34 9.43
N ILE A 24 -1.12 13.81 8.92
CA ILE A 24 0.18 14.49 8.98
C ILE A 24 0.94 14.50 7.63
N PRO A 25 0.29 14.87 6.50
CA PRO A 25 0.89 14.77 5.16
C PRO A 25 2.20 15.56 5.01
N LYS A 26 2.26 16.78 5.55
CA LYS A 26 3.45 17.66 5.45
C LYS A 26 4.66 17.07 6.16
N GLN A 27 4.48 16.55 7.38
CA GLN A 27 5.55 15.94 8.17
C GLN A 27 6.10 14.69 7.48
N ILE A 28 5.23 13.87 6.89
CA ILE A 28 5.63 12.67 6.15
C ILE A 28 6.41 13.07 4.89
N ASN A 29 5.98 14.10 4.17
CA ASN A 29 6.70 14.58 3.00
C ASN A 29 8.09 15.12 3.35
N GLN A 30 8.21 15.94 4.40
CA GLN A 30 9.50 16.43 4.87
C GLN A 30 10.45 15.29 5.26
N LYS A 31 9.95 14.25 5.91
CA LYS A 31 10.76 13.07 6.25
C LYS A 31 11.25 12.26 5.05
N LEU A 32 10.49 12.25 3.95
CA LEU A 32 10.86 11.48 2.76
C LEU A 32 11.63 12.30 1.71
N MET A 33 11.37 13.60 1.62
CA MET A 33 11.86 14.47 0.53
C MET A 33 12.76 15.61 1.02
N GLY A 34 12.92 15.78 2.33
CA GLY A 34 13.67 16.90 2.92
C GLY A 34 12.89 18.22 2.90
N ASP A 35 13.60 19.33 3.01
CA ASP A 35 12.99 20.66 2.98
C ASP A 35 12.54 21.01 1.56
N LEU A 36 11.25 21.23 1.44
CA LEU A 36 10.56 21.65 0.22
C LEU A 36 10.22 23.14 0.32
N THR A 37 10.19 23.83 -0.82
CA THR A 37 9.58 25.17 -0.87
C THR A 37 8.12 25.11 -0.42
N GLU A 38 7.59 26.22 0.09
CA GLU A 38 6.25 26.21 0.69
C GLU A 38 5.16 25.81 -0.30
N GLU A 39 5.24 26.28 -1.54
CA GLU A 39 4.34 25.88 -2.63
C GLU A 39 4.44 24.39 -2.96
N ALA A 40 5.66 23.85 -3.11
CA ALA A 40 5.86 22.44 -3.40
C ALA A 40 5.40 21.54 -2.23
N SER A 41 5.59 22.00 -0.99
CA SER A 41 5.12 21.31 0.22
C SER A 41 3.60 21.21 0.24
N GLN A 42 2.87 22.29 -0.11
CA GLN A 42 1.41 22.28 -0.15
C GLN A 42 0.86 21.35 -1.23
N VAL A 43 1.39 21.40 -2.45
CA VAL A 43 0.97 20.52 -3.55
C VAL A 43 1.25 19.05 -3.20
N SER A 44 2.46 18.75 -2.72
CA SER A 44 2.85 17.40 -2.31
C SER A 44 2.00 16.88 -1.15
N ALA A 45 1.63 17.74 -0.21
CA ALA A 45 0.72 17.38 0.88
C ALA A 45 -0.67 17.01 0.37
N GLY A 46 -1.20 17.76 -0.62
CA GLY A 46 -2.47 17.42 -1.27
C GLY A 46 -2.46 16.03 -1.91
N PHE A 47 -1.43 15.71 -2.70
CA PHE A 47 -1.28 14.36 -3.26
C PHE A 47 -1.14 13.28 -2.19
N ARG A 48 -0.42 13.58 -1.10
CA ARG A 48 -0.26 12.61 0.00
C ARG A 48 -1.60 12.28 0.66
N VAL A 49 -2.46 13.28 0.89
CA VAL A 49 -3.82 13.07 1.42
C VAL A 49 -4.64 12.19 0.47
N ILE A 50 -4.62 12.47 -0.84
CA ILE A 50 -5.33 11.68 -1.85
C ILE A 50 -4.85 10.22 -1.85
N LEU A 51 -3.53 10.01 -1.87
CA LEU A 51 -2.93 8.68 -1.80
C LEU A 51 -3.27 7.97 -0.48
N GLY A 52 -3.34 8.72 0.61
CA GLY A 52 -3.78 8.21 1.91
C GLY A 52 -5.20 7.68 1.86
N SER A 53 -6.12 8.42 1.22
CA SER A 53 -7.51 7.99 1.05
C SER A 53 -7.63 6.75 0.18
N LEU A 54 -6.80 6.58 -0.86
CA LEU A 54 -6.73 5.32 -1.61
C LEU A 54 -6.30 4.14 -0.74
N GLY A 55 -5.34 4.35 0.18
CA GLY A 55 -4.96 3.35 1.18
C GLY A 55 -6.12 2.96 2.10
N ILE A 56 -6.92 3.94 2.54
CA ILE A 56 -8.15 3.70 3.33
C ILE A 56 -9.18 2.93 2.51
N THR A 57 -9.37 3.26 1.23
CA THR A 57 -10.27 2.51 0.35
C THR A 57 -9.86 1.04 0.25
N LEU A 58 -8.57 0.76 0.04
CA LEU A 58 -8.07 -0.62 0.00
C LEU A 58 -8.21 -1.33 1.35
N CYS A 59 -8.08 -0.61 2.47
CA CYS A 59 -8.40 -1.14 3.80
C CYS A 59 -9.87 -1.58 3.88
N ILE A 60 -10.80 -0.73 3.46
CA ILE A 60 -12.23 -1.05 3.47
C ILE A 60 -12.51 -2.28 2.59
N VAL A 61 -11.95 -2.32 1.38
CA VAL A 61 -12.11 -3.46 0.47
C VAL A 61 -11.59 -4.75 1.11
N THR A 62 -10.34 -4.76 1.57
CA THR A 62 -9.71 -5.96 2.14
C THR A 62 -10.43 -6.45 3.40
N LEU A 63 -10.82 -5.55 4.31
CA LEU A 63 -11.57 -5.92 5.50
C LEU A 63 -12.98 -6.40 5.19
N SER A 64 -13.62 -5.89 4.14
CA SER A 64 -14.96 -6.34 3.72
C SER A 64 -14.92 -7.70 3.04
N CYS A 65 -13.86 -7.99 2.29
CA CYS A 65 -13.66 -9.24 1.57
C CYS A 65 -13.00 -10.35 2.41
N ARG A 66 -12.74 -10.11 3.71
CA ARG A 66 -11.93 -11.02 4.54
C ARG A 66 -12.49 -12.45 4.66
N ASN A 67 -13.80 -12.61 4.52
CA ASN A 67 -14.51 -13.88 4.63
C ASN A 67 -14.88 -14.49 3.26
N PHE A 68 -14.19 -14.10 2.19
CA PHE A 68 -14.45 -14.66 0.86
C PHE A 68 -14.20 -16.17 0.80
N PRO A 69 -14.96 -16.91 -0.02
CA PRO A 69 -14.65 -18.29 -0.36
C PRO A 69 -13.22 -18.43 -0.93
N PRO A 70 -12.57 -19.60 -0.80
CA PRO A 70 -11.16 -19.78 -1.16
C PRO A 70 -10.79 -19.32 -2.58
N GLY A 71 -11.63 -19.60 -3.59
CA GLY A 71 -11.37 -19.18 -4.97
C GLY A 71 -11.40 -17.66 -5.17
N GLU A 72 -12.37 -16.98 -4.58
CA GLU A 72 -12.49 -15.52 -4.63
C GLU A 72 -11.38 -14.83 -3.81
N ALA A 73 -11.09 -15.37 -2.63
CA ALA A 73 -10.00 -14.91 -1.77
C ALA A 73 -8.64 -15.03 -2.48
N GLN A 74 -8.38 -16.17 -3.12
CA GLN A 74 -7.16 -16.41 -3.88
C GLN A 74 -7.00 -15.39 -5.01
N THR A 75 -8.06 -15.15 -5.79
CA THR A 75 -8.05 -14.18 -6.90
C THR A 75 -7.72 -12.77 -6.40
N LEU A 76 -8.39 -12.32 -5.33
CA LEU A 76 -8.15 -11.00 -4.77
C LEU A 76 -6.74 -10.85 -4.17
N LEU A 77 -6.21 -11.89 -3.50
CA LEU A 77 -4.85 -11.87 -2.96
C LEU A 77 -3.80 -11.80 -4.08
N TYR A 78 -3.97 -12.53 -5.18
CA TYR A 78 -3.09 -12.39 -6.35
C TYR A 78 -3.18 -10.99 -6.99
N ALA A 79 -4.39 -10.43 -7.09
CA ALA A 79 -4.58 -9.07 -7.61
C ALA A 79 -3.90 -8.02 -6.71
N LEU A 80 -4.04 -8.13 -5.39
CA LEU A 80 -3.38 -7.24 -4.43
C LEU A 80 -1.85 -7.41 -4.47
N GLY A 81 -1.36 -8.64 -4.44
CA GLY A 81 0.08 -8.93 -4.49
C GLY A 81 0.74 -8.39 -5.76
N THR A 82 0.12 -8.61 -6.92
CA THR A 82 0.62 -8.05 -8.20
C THR A 82 0.56 -6.52 -8.22
N GLY A 83 -0.52 -5.93 -7.69
CA GLY A 83 -0.63 -4.48 -7.53
C GLY A 83 0.46 -3.89 -6.62
N PHE A 84 0.78 -4.55 -5.51
CA PHE A 84 1.86 -4.12 -4.62
C PHE A 84 3.24 -4.22 -5.29
N CYS A 85 3.49 -5.26 -6.08
CA CYS A 85 4.70 -5.33 -6.90
C CYS A 85 4.79 -4.18 -7.91
N LEU A 86 3.67 -3.84 -8.57
CA LEU A 86 3.62 -2.71 -9.49
C LEU A 86 3.98 -1.39 -8.79
N ILE A 87 3.48 -1.16 -7.57
CA ILE A 87 3.82 0.03 -6.77
C ILE A 87 5.33 0.11 -6.52
N ILE A 88 5.98 -1.01 -6.19
CA ILE A 88 7.44 -1.06 -5.99
C ILE A 88 8.18 -0.71 -7.29
N VAL A 89 7.73 -1.23 -8.43
CA VAL A 89 8.30 -0.87 -9.75
C VAL A 89 8.12 0.63 -10.04
N VAL A 90 6.98 1.21 -9.69
CA VAL A 90 6.75 2.65 -9.81
C VAL A 90 7.74 3.43 -8.92
N PHE A 91 8.02 2.99 -7.69
CA PHE A 91 9.05 3.63 -6.86
C PHE A 91 10.45 3.59 -7.48
N ILE A 92 10.83 2.47 -8.11
CA ILE A 92 12.10 2.38 -8.86
C ILE A 92 12.08 3.39 -10.02
N SER A 93 10.94 3.54 -10.70
CA SER A 93 10.80 4.49 -11.81
C SER A 93 10.98 5.96 -11.39
N ILE A 94 10.63 6.32 -10.14
CA ILE A 94 10.85 7.67 -9.59
C ILE A 94 12.33 8.01 -9.61
N LYS A 95 13.19 7.08 -9.16
CA LYS A 95 14.64 7.25 -9.15
C LYS A 95 15.22 7.32 -10.57
N ILE A 96 14.77 6.44 -11.47
CA ILE A 96 15.24 6.42 -12.86
C ILE A 96 14.89 7.71 -13.61
N ARG A 97 13.72 8.29 -13.34
CA ARG A 97 13.25 9.53 -13.98
C ARG A 97 13.78 10.80 -13.31
N GLY A 98 14.51 10.68 -12.21
CA GLY A 98 15.06 11.82 -11.48
C GLY A 98 14.03 12.63 -10.69
N PHE A 99 12.87 12.05 -10.37
CA PHE A 99 11.81 12.73 -9.59
C PHE A 99 12.06 12.73 -8.08
N GLY A 100 13.07 12.00 -7.60
CA GLY A 100 13.46 11.95 -6.20
C GLY A 100 14.06 10.60 -5.81
N GLU A 101 14.26 10.42 -4.51
CA GLU A 101 14.70 9.15 -3.94
C GLU A 101 13.54 8.16 -3.79
N ILE A 102 13.90 6.87 -3.73
CA ILE A 102 12.94 5.80 -3.49
C ILE A 102 12.40 5.97 -2.06
N PRO A 103 11.07 5.99 -1.86
CA PRO A 103 10.50 5.97 -0.52
C PRO A 103 10.71 4.58 0.10
N ILE A 104 11.87 4.37 0.73
CA ILE A 104 12.29 3.08 1.28
C ILE A 104 11.26 2.51 2.28
N PRO A 105 10.72 3.27 3.25
CA PRO A 105 9.79 2.69 4.21
C PRO A 105 8.50 2.16 3.55
N PRO A 106 7.82 2.91 2.66
CA PRO A 106 6.73 2.36 1.85
C PRO A 106 7.13 1.17 0.96
N ALA A 107 8.31 1.19 0.34
CA ALA A 107 8.75 0.10 -0.55
C ALA A 107 8.87 -1.24 0.20
N ILE A 108 9.50 -1.23 1.38
CA ILE A 108 9.63 -2.41 2.24
C ILE A 108 8.25 -2.89 2.68
N MET A 109 7.37 -1.97 3.08
CA MET A 109 6.01 -2.31 3.48
C MET A 109 5.26 -3.04 2.35
N PHE A 110 5.23 -2.49 1.14
CA PHE A 110 4.55 -3.14 0.01
C PHE A 110 5.18 -4.48 -0.37
N ALA A 111 6.50 -4.65 -0.21
CA ALA A 111 7.16 -5.93 -0.43
C ALA A 111 6.70 -7.00 0.57
N ILE A 112 6.58 -6.64 1.85
CA ILE A 112 6.07 -7.53 2.90
C ILE A 112 4.61 -7.89 2.63
N LEU A 113 3.77 -6.89 2.29
CA LEU A 113 2.36 -7.14 1.97
C LEU A 113 2.19 -8.02 0.72
N ALA A 114 3.04 -7.84 -0.30
CA ALA A 114 3.06 -8.71 -1.48
C ALA A 114 3.43 -10.14 -1.12
N ALA A 115 4.47 -10.33 -0.29
CA ALA A 115 4.88 -11.64 0.18
C ALA A 115 3.75 -12.34 0.95
N ILE A 116 3.08 -11.62 1.87
CA ILE A 116 1.92 -12.11 2.60
C ILE A 116 0.80 -12.53 1.65
N ALA A 117 0.49 -11.69 0.65
CA ALA A 117 -0.57 -11.94 -0.31
C ALA A 117 -0.28 -13.20 -1.14
N PHE A 118 0.91 -13.32 -1.74
CA PHE A 118 1.27 -14.48 -2.56
C PHE A 118 1.42 -15.77 -1.74
N TYR A 119 2.02 -15.69 -0.55
CA TYR A 119 2.16 -16.85 0.33
C TYR A 119 0.79 -17.39 0.76
N THR A 120 -0.15 -16.50 1.05
CA THR A 120 -1.52 -16.91 1.41
C THR A 120 -2.25 -17.46 0.18
N ALA A 121 -2.21 -16.77 -0.96
CA ALA A 121 -2.91 -17.16 -2.17
C ALA A 121 -2.47 -18.54 -2.69
N SER A 122 -1.16 -18.81 -2.69
CA SER A 122 -0.59 -20.09 -3.14
C SER A 122 -0.90 -21.27 -2.21
N GLY A 123 -1.23 -20.99 -0.94
CA GLY A 123 -1.60 -22.01 0.05
C GLY A 123 -3.10 -22.32 0.10
N LEU A 124 -3.95 -21.60 -0.66
CA LEU A 124 -5.39 -21.87 -0.72
C LEU A 124 -5.67 -23.03 -1.69
N VAL A 125 -6.39 -24.04 -1.22
CA VAL A 125 -6.91 -25.13 -2.05
C VAL A 125 -8.25 -24.68 -2.61
N VAL A 126 -8.37 -24.64 -3.92
CA VAL A 126 -9.64 -24.37 -4.63
C VAL A 126 -10.20 -25.72 -5.04
N GLU A 127 -11.32 -26.12 -4.43
CA GLU A 127 -12.10 -27.29 -4.83
C GLU A 127 -12.98 -27.00 -6.06
#